data_AF-A0A8E0RZE1-F1
#
_entry.id   AF-A0A8E0RZE1-F1
#
_cell.length_a   1.000
_cell.length_b   1.000
_cell.length_c   1.000
_cell.angle_alpha   90.00
_cell.angle_beta   90.00
_cell.angle_gamma   90.00
#
_symmetry.space_group_name_H-M   'P 1'
#
loop_
_entity.id
_entity.type
_entity.pdbx_description
1 polymer ?
#
loop_
_entity_poly.entity_id
_entity_poly.type
_entity_poly.pdbx_seq_one_letter_code
_entity_poly.pdbx_strand_id
1 'polypeptide(L)'
;MLPGVLRYDNDINVNDEIVLITTKGEAVAVAIALMTTATIATCDHGLVAKLKRVIMERDLYPRQWGRGPVAMERKKLVAQGLLSKYAKPNEVPPIVGAAAKR
;
A
#
# COMPACT_ATOMS: atom_id res chain seq x y z
N MET A 1 -10.50 -6.55 -5.67
CA MET A 1 -10.18 -7.21 -6.96
C MET A 1 -9.41 -8.49 -6.66
N LEU A 2 -9.40 -9.45 -7.59
CA LEU A 2 -8.84 -10.78 -7.39
C LEU A 2 -7.38 -10.81 -6.89
N PRO A 3 -6.44 -9.98 -7.39
CA PRO A 3 -5.05 -10.00 -6.91
C PRO A 3 -4.87 -9.62 -5.42
N GLY A 4 -5.90 -9.03 -4.80
CA GLY A 4 -5.88 -8.68 -3.38
C GLY A 4 -6.38 -9.78 -2.45
N VAL A 5 -6.83 -10.92 -2.98
CA VAL A 5 -7.32 -12.06 -2.19
C VAL A 5 -6.14 -12.98 -1.87
N LEU A 6 -5.95 -13.26 -0.58
CA LEU A 6 -4.93 -14.22 -0.12
C LEU A 6 -5.55 -15.59 0.19
N ARG A 7 -6.71 -15.60 0.85
CA ARG A 7 -7.47 -16.79 1.25
C ARG A 7 -8.96 -16.44 1.18
N TYR A 8 -9.79 -17.45 0.98
CA TYR A 8 -11.25 -17.36 0.95
C TYR A 8 -11.84 -18.58 1.64
N ASP A 9 -13.08 -18.45 2.10
CA ASP A 9 -13.83 -19.56 2.72
C ASP A 9 -14.50 -20.45 1.66
N ASN A 10 -14.89 -21.65 2.06
CA ASN A 10 -15.68 -22.54 1.22
C ASN A 10 -17.13 -22.01 1.10
N ASP A 11 -17.84 -22.48 0.07
CA ASP A 11 -19.29 -22.25 -0.12
C ASP A 11 -19.74 -20.78 -0.17
N ILE A 12 -18.89 -19.88 -0.68
CA ILE A 12 -19.27 -18.49 -0.97
C ILE A 12 -20.10 -18.47 -2.25
N ASN A 13 -21.31 -17.91 -2.18
CA ASN A 13 -22.19 -17.70 -3.32
C ASN A 13 -22.27 -16.23 -3.70
N VAL A 14 -22.78 -15.98 -4.91
CA VAL A 14 -23.00 -14.61 -5.39
C VAL A 14 -24.09 -13.95 -4.54
N ASN A 15 -23.84 -12.70 -4.13
CA ASN A 15 -24.67 -11.88 -3.24
C ASN A 15 -24.64 -12.25 -1.76
N ASP A 16 -23.81 -13.20 -1.34
CA ASP A 16 -23.64 -13.49 0.09
C ASP A 16 -22.98 -12.31 0.81
N GLU A 17 -23.40 -12.11 2.07
CA GLU A 17 -22.80 -11.11 2.95
C GLU A 17 -21.56 -11.71 3.62
N ILE A 18 -20.40 -11.16 3.30
CA ILE A 18 -19.10 -11.66 3.73
C ILE A 18 -18.33 -10.60 4.52
N VAL A 19 -17.39 -11.04 5.34
CA VAL A 19 -16.46 -10.17 6.09
C VAL A 19 -15.08 -10.26 5.48
N LEU A 20 -14.47 -9.11 5.21
CA LEU A 20 -13.07 -9.02 4.81
C LEU A 20 -12.21 -8.93 6.07
N ILE A 21 -11.23 -9.83 6.21
CA ILE A 21 -10.35 -9.90 7.37
C ILE A 21 -8.88 -9.71 6.98
N THR A 22 -8.08 -9.18 7.91
CA THR A 22 -6.61 -9.21 7.79
C THR A 22 -6.09 -10.60 8.14
N THR A 23 -4.82 -10.89 7.83
CA THR A 23 -4.16 -12.14 8.24
C THR A 23 -3.99 -12.26 9.76
N LYS A 24 -4.21 -11.16 10.50
CA LYS A 24 -4.21 -11.14 11.97
C LYS A 24 -5.59 -11.37 12.58
N GLY A 25 -6.63 -11.53 11.76
CA GLY A 25 -8.01 -11.71 12.22
C GLY A 25 -8.75 -10.41 12.56
N GLU A 26 -8.26 -9.25 12.12
CA GLU A 26 -8.97 -7.98 12.29
C GLU A 26 -10.05 -7.83 11.22
N ALA A 27 -11.24 -7.36 11.60
CA ALA A 27 -12.32 -7.09 10.65
C ALA A 27 -12.08 -5.77 9.91
N VAL A 28 -11.88 -5.86 8.59
CA VAL A 28 -11.65 -4.70 7.72
C VAL A 28 -12.97 -4.04 7.34
N ALA A 29 -13.88 -4.83 6.77
CA ALA A 29 -15.16 -4.36 6.24
C ALA A 29 -16.13 -5.51 6.02
N VAL A 30 -17.42 -5.19 5.97
CA VAL A 30 -18.48 -6.07 5.46
C VAL A 30 -18.69 -5.76 3.98
N ALA A 31 -18.82 -6.81 3.17
CA ALA A 31 -18.95 -6.73 1.73
C ALA A 31 -19.98 -7.74 1.21
N ILE A 32 -20.45 -7.53 -0.02
CA ILE A 32 -21.33 -8.44 -0.74
C ILE A 32 -20.47 -9.15 -1.79
N ALA A 33 -20.49 -10.48 -1.80
CA ALA A 33 -19.74 -11.30 -2.73
C ALA A 33 -20.28 -11.16 -4.17
N LEU A 34 -19.39 -11.01 -5.15
CA LEU A 34 -19.73 -10.93 -6.57
C LEU A 34 -19.27 -12.16 -7.36
N MET A 35 -18.54 -13.07 -6.69
CA MET A 35 -17.96 -14.27 -7.25
C MET A 35 -18.22 -15.43 -6.30
N THR A 36 -18.37 -16.64 -6.85
CA THR A 36 -18.47 -17.87 -6.06
C THR A 36 -17.07 -18.39 -5.72
N THR A 37 -16.97 -19.30 -4.75
CA THR A 37 -15.70 -19.98 -4.42
C THR A 37 -15.03 -20.59 -5.66
N ALA A 38 -15.81 -21.23 -6.54
CA ALA A 38 -15.30 -21.84 -7.77
C ALA A 38 -14.75 -20.81 -8.78
N THR A 39 -15.36 -19.63 -8.87
CA THR A 39 -14.88 -18.58 -9.79
C THR A 39 -13.67 -17.84 -9.21
N ILE A 40 -13.60 -17.65 -7.89
CA ILE A 40 -12.41 -17.11 -7.21
C ILE A 40 -11.18 -18.01 -7.45
N ALA A 41 -11.39 -19.34 -7.52
CA ALA A 41 -10.31 -20.30 -7.75
C ALA A 41 -9.80 -20.37 -9.20
N THR A 42 -10.64 -20.05 -10.18
CA THR A 42 -10.36 -20.30 -11.62
C THR A 42 -10.10 -19.04 -12.43
N CYS A 43 -10.64 -17.89 -12.04
CA CYS A 43 -10.44 -16.64 -12.77
C CYS A 43 -9.07 -16.01 -12.46
N ASP A 44 -8.53 -15.22 -13.39
CA ASP A 44 -7.28 -14.44 -13.20
C ASP A 44 -7.54 -12.94 -12.92
N HIS A 45 -8.76 -12.47 -13.17
CA HIS A 45 -9.13 -11.06 -13.07
C HIS A 45 -10.56 -10.89 -12.57
N GLY A 46 -10.88 -9.68 -12.11
CA GLY A 46 -12.24 -9.27 -11.77
C GLY A 46 -12.43 -8.78 -10.33
N LEU A 47 -13.67 -8.39 -10.04
CA LEU A 47 -14.12 -7.93 -8.73
C LEU A 47 -14.71 -9.09 -7.92
N VAL A 48 -14.08 -9.37 -6.78
CA VAL A 48 -14.49 -10.47 -5.89
C VAL A 48 -15.67 -10.07 -5.01
N ALA A 49 -15.67 -8.84 -4.48
CA ALA A 49 -16.69 -8.35 -3.58
C ALA A 49 -16.87 -6.83 -3.70
N LYS A 50 -18.07 -6.36 -3.39
CA LYS A 50 -18.42 -4.94 -3.29
C LYS A 50 -18.59 -4.55 -1.83
N LEU A 51 -17.94 -3.46 -1.41
CA LEU A 51 -18.04 -2.97 -0.03
C LEU A 51 -19.48 -2.56 0.32
N LYS A 52 -19.94 -3.01 1.49
CA LYS A 52 -21.22 -2.60 2.10
C LYS A 52 -20.99 -1.62 3.24
N ARG A 53 -20.07 -1.93 4.15
CA ARG A 53 -19.69 -1.07 5.29
C ARG A 53 -18.25 -1.28 5.70
N VAL A 54 -17.48 -0.19 5.85
CA VAL A 54 -16.10 -0.23 6.35
C VAL A 54 -16.10 -0.14 7.87
N ILE A 55 -15.31 -1.00 8.52
CA ILE A 55 -15.16 -1.06 9.99
C ILE A 55 -13.81 -0.48 10.41
N MET A 56 -12.74 -0.85 9.70
CA MET A 56 -11.37 -0.45 10.03
C MET A 56 -11.10 1.04 9.76
N GLU A 57 -10.31 1.66 10.63
CA GLU A 57 -9.87 3.04 10.47
C GLU A 57 -9.01 3.23 9.22
N ARG A 58 -9.10 4.42 8.64
CA ARG A 58 -8.21 4.83 7.53
C ARG A 58 -6.79 5.00 8.09
N ASP A 59 -5.80 4.53 7.34
CA ASP A 59 -4.37 4.59 7.68
C ASP A 59 -3.83 3.62 8.75
N LEU A 60 -4.63 2.66 9.25
CA LEU A 60 -4.12 1.60 10.14
C LEU A 60 -3.05 0.72 9.47
N TYR A 61 -3.17 0.51 8.16
CA TYR A 61 -2.19 -0.20 7.33
C TYR A 61 -1.64 0.72 6.22
N PRO A 62 -0.75 1.67 6.53
CA PRO A 62 -0.29 2.65 5.57
C PRO A 62 0.86 2.09 4.72
N ARG A 63 1.02 2.61 3.50
CA ARG A 63 2.15 2.25 2.63
C ARG A 63 3.47 2.69 3.27
N GLN A 64 4.38 1.75 3.47
CA GLN A 64 5.66 1.98 4.14
C GLN A 64 6.84 2.29 3.20
N TRP A 65 6.65 2.15 1.88
CA TRP A 65 7.72 2.43 0.92
C TRP A 65 8.20 3.89 1.01
N GLY A 66 9.52 4.09 1.11
CA GLY A 66 10.13 5.42 1.18
C GLY A 66 10.01 6.15 2.53
N ARG A 67 9.62 5.43 3.61
CA ARG A 67 9.65 5.93 5.01
C ARG A 67 10.76 5.32 5.87
N GLY A 68 11.61 4.48 5.30
CA GLY A 68 12.78 3.94 6.00
C GLY A 68 13.77 5.04 6.39
N PRO A 69 14.67 4.77 7.36
CA PRO A 69 15.61 5.76 7.90
C PRO A 69 16.44 6.44 6.81
N VAL A 70 17.00 5.65 5.88
CA VAL A 70 17.80 6.14 4.74
C VAL A 70 16.99 7.05 3.82
N ALA A 71 15.74 6.69 3.51
CA ALA A 71 14.88 7.49 2.65
C ALA A 71 14.47 8.81 3.33
N MET A 72 14.27 8.78 4.64
CA MET A 72 13.94 9.96 5.45
C MET A 72 15.13 10.90 5.57
N GLU A 73 16.33 10.40 5.84
CA GLU A 73 17.56 11.19 5.87
C GLU A 73 17.86 11.83 4.51
N ARG A 74 17.73 11.08 3.42
CA ARG A 74 17.89 11.64 2.07
C ARG A 74 16.89 12.77 1.81
N LYS A 75 15.62 12.61 2.22
CA LYS A 75 14.61 13.68 2.14
C LYS A 75 14.99 14.90 2.98
N LYS A 76 15.55 14.71 4.18
CA LYS A 76 16.05 15.81 5.02
C LYS A 76 17.21 16.55 4.35
N LEU A 77 18.17 15.82 3.79
CA LEU A 77 19.32 16.42 3.09
C LEU A 77 18.90 17.22 1.85
N VAL A 78 17.94 16.71 1.08
CA VAL A 78 17.34 17.43 -0.06
C VAL A 78 16.60 18.68 0.43
N ALA A 79 15.83 18.58 1.53
CA ALA A 79 15.13 19.73 2.12
C ALA A 79 16.09 20.80 2.65
N GLN A 80 17.27 20.39 3.15
CA GLN A 80 18.34 21.28 3.60
C GLN A 80 19.16 21.88 2.44
N GLY A 81 18.90 21.49 1.19
CA GLY A 81 19.65 21.95 0.01
C GLY A 81 21.05 21.35 -0.13
N LEU A 82 21.43 20.42 0.74
CA LEU A 82 22.74 19.75 0.74
C LEU A 82 22.87 18.68 -0.34
N LEU A 83 21.75 18.25 -0.94
CA LEU A 83 21.70 17.19 -1.94
C LEU A 83 20.74 17.56 -3.08
N SER A 84 21.17 17.38 -4.33
CA SER A 84 20.31 17.54 -5.51
C SER A 84 19.24 16.44 -5.58
N LYS A 85 18.05 16.79 -6.07
CA LYS A 85 16.88 15.89 -6.21
C LYS A 85 17.18 14.61 -7.01
N TYR A 86 18.12 14.68 -7.96
CA TYR A 86 18.48 13.58 -8.85
C TYR A 86 19.89 13.01 -8.60
N ALA A 87 20.58 13.45 -7.54
CA ALA A 87 21.93 12.97 -7.25
C ALA A 87 21.93 11.44 -7.04
N LYS A 88 22.88 10.77 -7.70
CA LYS A 88 23.14 9.35 -7.49
C LYS A 88 23.86 9.13 -6.15
N PRO A 89 23.75 7.95 -5.51
CA PRO A 89 24.34 7.68 -4.20
C PRO A 89 25.85 7.96 -4.08
N ASN A 90 26.60 7.90 -5.18
CA ASN A 90 28.05 8.08 -5.22
C ASN A 90 28.51 9.39 -5.89
N GLU A 91 27.59 10.27 -6.28
CA GLU A 91 27.95 11.61 -6.74
C GLU A 91 28.12 12.49 -5.51
N VAL A 92 29.36 12.86 -5.20
CA VAL A 92 29.72 13.81 -4.13
C VAL A 92 28.76 15.00 -4.21
N PRO A 93 28.14 15.45 -3.09
CA PRO A 93 27.25 16.60 -3.15
C PRO A 93 28.03 17.78 -3.76
N PRO A 94 27.51 18.47 -4.78
CA PRO A 94 28.11 19.73 -5.16
C PRO A 94 27.93 20.63 -3.94
N ILE A 95 29.03 20.97 -3.28
CA ILE A 95 29.05 21.93 -2.18
C ILE A 95 28.66 23.28 -2.81
N VAL A 96 27.37 23.57 -2.92
CA VAL A 96 26.87 24.91 -3.22
C VAL A 96 26.81 25.64 -1.89
N GLY A 97 27.99 26.03 -1.43
CA GLY A 97 28.18 26.67 -0.13
C GLY A 97 29.64 27.05 0.15
N ALA A 98 30.51 27.09 -0.85
CA ALA A 98 31.70 27.91 -0.75
C ALA A 98 31.26 29.35 -0.97
N ALA A 99 31.12 30.09 0.12
CA ALA A 99 30.98 31.53 0.13
C ALA A 99 32.08 32.18 -0.72
N ALA A 100 31.79 32.46 -1.99
CA ALA A 100 32.51 33.46 -2.75
C ALA A 100 31.99 34.83 -2.32
N LYS A 101 32.42 35.27 -1.12
CA LYS A 101 32.50 36.69 -0.82
C LYS A 101 33.57 37.28 -1.74
N ARG A 102 33.13 37.97 -2.79
CA ARG A 102 33.79 39.15 -3.37
C ARG A 102 32.70 40.10 -3.85
#